data_AF-A0A429TM16-F1
#
_entry.id   AF-A0A429TM16-F1
#
_cell.length_a   1.000
_cell.length_b   1.000
_cell.length_c   1.000
_cell.angle_alpha   90.00
_cell.angle_beta   90.00
_cell.angle_gamma   90.00
#
_symmetry.space_group_name_H-M   'P 1'
#
loop_
_entity.id
_entity.type
_entity.pdbx_description
1 polymer ?
#
loop_
_entity_poly.entity_id
_entity_poly.type
_entity_poly.pdbx_seq_one_letter_code
_entity_poly.pdbx_strand_id
1 'polypeptide(L)'
;MTQHHQTEFDRVSSTYETQSDEVNWHELLDQVERVVRKDYRTTKDDHQRAMELLWNHLENRKTAGGVGWLAAHYEELKHTRDDSQIGIFVMVYENVAGLAGGASA
;
A
#
# COMPACT_ATOMS: atom_id res chain seq x y z
N MET A 1 -17.80 -2.55 30.59
CA MET A 1 -16.57 -2.21 29.85
C MET A 1 -16.75 -2.77 28.45
N THR A 2 -17.07 -1.93 27.49
CA THR A 2 -17.17 -2.35 26.09
C THR A 2 -15.74 -2.60 25.62
N GLN A 3 -15.39 -3.85 25.29
CA GLN A 3 -14.16 -4.13 24.56
C GLN A 3 -14.29 -3.44 23.20
N HIS A 4 -13.71 -2.25 23.06
CA HIS A 4 -13.52 -1.64 21.75
C HIS A 4 -12.52 -2.53 21.01
N HIS A 5 -13.00 -3.36 20.08
CA HIS A 5 -12.12 -3.91 19.06
C HIS A 5 -11.61 -2.72 18.23
N GLN A 6 -10.34 -2.39 18.39
CA GLN A 6 -9.67 -1.37 17.59
C GLN A 6 -9.73 -1.82 16.12
N THR A 7 -10.21 -0.95 15.23
CA THR A 7 -10.24 -1.26 13.79
C THR A 7 -8.82 -1.26 13.22
N GLU A 8 -8.64 -1.85 12.03
CA GLU A 8 -7.34 -1.79 11.35
C GLU A 8 -6.95 -0.35 11.01
N PHE A 9 -7.91 0.49 10.63
CA PHE A 9 -7.66 1.91 10.40
C PHE A 9 -7.21 2.62 11.69
N ASP A 10 -7.86 2.37 12.83
CA ASP A 10 -7.48 2.97 14.12
C ASP A 10 -6.08 2.51 14.56
N ARG A 11 -5.72 1.25 14.29
CA ARG A 11 -4.37 0.73 14.58
C ARG A 11 -3.32 1.48 13.77
N VAL A 12 -3.46 1.50 12.44
CA VAL A 12 -2.47 2.09 11.53
C VAL A 12 -2.35 3.60 11.74
N SER A 13 -3.49 4.30 11.81
CA SER A 13 -3.51 5.76 11.98
C SER A 13 -2.87 6.24 13.27
N SER A 14 -2.84 5.42 14.32
CA SER A 14 -2.23 5.78 15.61
C SER A 14 -0.69 5.74 15.63
N THR A 15 -0.06 5.03 14.67
CA THR A 15 1.38 4.73 14.74
C THR A 15 2.17 5.10 13.50
N TYR A 16 1.54 5.26 12.31
CA TYR A 16 2.26 5.35 11.04
C TYR A 16 3.31 6.47 10.96
N GLU A 17 3.04 7.64 11.58
CA GLU A 17 3.98 8.78 11.59
C GLU A 17 5.27 8.52 12.38
N THR A 18 5.21 7.56 13.31
CA THR A 18 6.34 7.22 14.19
C THR A 18 7.16 6.03 13.68
N GLN A 19 6.66 5.35 12.66
CA GLN A 19 7.31 4.21 12.03
C GLN A 19 8.25 4.66 10.92
N SER A 20 9.27 3.84 10.64
CA SER A 20 10.13 4.07 9.48
C SER A 20 9.37 3.81 8.17
N ASP A 21 9.78 4.49 7.10
CA ASP A 21 9.23 4.28 5.75
C ASP A 21 9.22 2.79 5.34
N GLU A 22 10.24 2.00 5.72
CA GLU A 22 10.30 0.55 5.50
C GLU A 22 9.19 -0.24 6.22
N VAL A 23 8.85 0.14 7.45
CA VAL A 23 7.78 -0.54 8.20
C VAL A 23 6.43 -0.18 7.61
N ASN A 24 6.23 1.10 7.28
CA ASN A 24 5.05 1.60 6.59
C ASN A 24 4.88 0.94 5.21
N TRP A 25 5.98 0.62 4.52
CA TRP A 25 5.97 -0.12 3.26
C TRP A 25 5.45 -1.55 3.41
N HIS A 26 5.97 -2.30 4.37
CA HIS A 26 5.48 -3.66 4.63
C HIS A 26 4.01 -3.66 5.05
N GLU A 27 3.60 -2.68 5.86
CA GLU A 27 2.20 -2.51 6.24
C GLU A 27 1.34 -2.17 5.00
N LEU A 28 1.80 -1.29 4.10
CA LEU A 28 1.09 -1.00 2.86
C LEU A 28 0.91 -2.26 2.01
N LEU A 29 1.94 -3.10 1.88
CA LEU A 29 1.87 -4.36 1.13
C LEU A 29 0.81 -5.31 1.71
N ASP A 30 0.73 -5.44 3.04
CA ASP A 30 -0.30 -6.25 3.70
C ASP A 30 -1.71 -5.68 3.44
N GLN A 31 -1.90 -4.36 3.57
CA GLN A 31 -3.20 -3.73 3.31
C GLN A 31 -3.65 -3.90 1.84
N VAL A 32 -2.73 -3.68 0.90
CA VAL A 32 -2.98 -3.88 -0.54
C VAL A 32 -3.39 -5.31 -0.83
N GLU A 33 -2.64 -6.30 -0.32
CA GLU A 33 -2.97 -7.70 -0.50
C GLU A 33 -4.35 -8.04 0.06
N ARG A 34 -4.66 -7.61 1.29
CA ARG A 34 -5.96 -7.87 1.92
C ARG A 34 -7.12 -7.31 1.13
N VAL A 35 -6.99 -6.09 0.60
CA VAL A 35 -8.00 -5.45 -0.25
C VAL A 35 -8.20 -6.22 -1.54
N VAL A 36 -7.12 -6.62 -2.22
CA VAL A 36 -7.20 -7.33 -3.49
C VAL A 36 -7.73 -8.76 -3.31
N ARG A 37 -7.21 -9.50 -2.33
CA ARG A 37 -7.63 -10.89 -2.02
C ARG A 37 -8.96 -10.96 -1.29
N LYS A 38 -9.50 -9.84 -0.81
CA LYS A 38 -10.72 -9.75 0.01
C LYS A 38 -10.60 -10.52 1.34
N ASP A 39 -9.41 -10.56 1.92
CA ASP A 39 -9.09 -11.22 3.20
C ASP A 39 -9.12 -10.21 4.36
N TYR A 40 -10.34 -9.84 4.76
CA TYR A 40 -10.58 -8.82 5.78
C TYR A 40 -10.69 -9.43 7.17
N ARG A 41 -9.91 -8.91 8.12
CA ARG A 41 -10.05 -9.25 9.55
C ARG A 41 -11.11 -8.40 10.25
N THR A 42 -11.31 -7.17 9.76
CA THR A 42 -12.41 -6.29 10.18
C THR A 42 -13.38 -6.06 9.02
N THR A 43 -13.26 -4.93 8.30
CA THR A 43 -14.12 -4.54 7.19
C THR A 43 -13.29 -4.12 6.00
N LYS A 44 -13.85 -4.24 4.78
CA LYS A 44 -13.21 -3.74 3.57
C LYS A 44 -12.85 -2.26 3.69
N ASP A 45 -13.77 -1.45 4.21
CA ASP A 45 -13.61 0.00 4.29
C ASP A 45 -12.45 0.39 5.24
N ASP A 46 -12.27 -0.32 6.36
CA ASP A 46 -11.14 -0.06 7.27
C ASP A 46 -9.80 -0.31 6.58
N HIS A 47 -9.67 -1.45 5.89
CA HIS A 47 -8.45 -1.82 5.17
C HIS A 47 -8.17 -0.88 4.00
N GLN A 48 -9.21 -0.44 3.26
CA GLN A 48 -9.05 0.54 2.19
C GLN A 48 -8.57 1.90 2.72
N ARG A 49 -9.15 2.39 3.82
CA ARG A 49 -8.71 3.66 4.43
C ARG A 49 -7.29 3.56 4.99
N ALA A 50 -6.90 2.42 5.54
CA ALA A 50 -5.53 2.18 6.01
C ALA A 50 -4.54 2.17 4.83
N MET A 51 -4.89 1.47 3.75
CA MET A 51 -4.12 1.46 2.50
C MET A 51 -3.94 2.88 1.95
N GLU A 52 -5.00 3.67 1.84
CA GLU A 52 -4.96 5.06 1.35
C GLU A 52 -4.08 5.96 2.23
N LEU A 53 -4.16 5.82 3.55
CA LEU A 53 -3.34 6.60 4.47
C LEU A 53 -1.84 6.31 4.26
N LEU A 54 -1.46 5.04 4.20
CA LEU A 54 -0.08 4.61 3.99
C LEU A 54 0.42 4.97 2.59
N TRP A 55 -0.42 4.81 1.56
CA TRP A 55 -0.10 5.20 0.19
C TRP A 55 0.24 6.68 0.10
N ASN A 56 -0.64 7.55 0.62
CA ASN A 56 -0.43 8.99 0.62
C ASN A 56 0.80 9.39 1.43
N HIS A 57 1.04 8.73 2.56
CA HIS A 57 2.24 8.96 3.36
C HIS A 57 3.50 8.71 2.53
N LEU A 58 3.63 7.52 1.92
CA LEU A 58 4.81 7.10 1.16
C LEU A 58 4.94 7.82 -0.18
N GLU A 59 3.84 8.22 -0.83
CA GLU A 59 3.85 9.00 -2.07
C GLU A 59 4.50 10.38 -1.87
N ASN A 60 4.28 10.99 -0.71
CA ASN A 60 4.87 12.28 -0.36
C ASN A 60 6.35 12.19 0.05
N ARG A 61 6.90 10.97 0.23
CA ARG A 61 8.31 10.76 0.58
C ARG A 61 9.18 10.81 -0.67
N LYS A 62 10.43 11.26 -0.50
CA LYS A 62 11.44 11.27 -1.56
C LYS A 62 12.66 10.48 -1.12
N THR A 63 13.25 9.77 -2.08
CA THR A 63 14.57 9.16 -1.94
C THR A 63 15.67 10.23 -1.90
N ALA A 64 16.90 9.84 -1.57
CA ALA A 64 18.06 10.73 -1.58
C ALA A 64 18.30 11.41 -2.95
N GLY A 65 17.85 10.79 -4.06
CA GLY A 65 17.92 11.35 -5.41
C GLY A 65 16.77 12.28 -5.78
N GLY A 66 15.84 12.59 -4.86
CA GLY A 66 14.68 13.44 -5.11
C GLY A 66 13.53 12.76 -5.87
N VAL A 67 13.68 11.48 -6.23
CA VAL A 67 12.63 10.65 -6.83
C VAL A 67 11.61 10.26 -5.77
N GLY A 68 10.32 10.27 -6.11
CA GLY A 68 9.25 9.82 -5.21
C GLY A 68 9.48 8.39 -4.73
N TRP A 69 9.29 8.14 -3.43
CA TRP A 69 9.69 6.89 -2.79
C TRP A 69 8.93 5.68 -3.36
N LEU A 70 7.60 5.78 -3.50
CA LEU A 70 6.79 4.73 -4.14
C LEU A 70 7.15 4.53 -5.61
N ALA A 71 7.44 5.61 -6.34
CA ALA A 71 7.84 5.52 -7.75
C ALA A 71 9.18 4.79 -7.90
N ALA A 72 10.15 5.05 -7.01
CA ALA A 72 11.43 4.34 -7.01
C ALA A 72 11.24 2.83 -6.75
N HIS A 73 10.42 2.47 -5.75
CA HIS A 73 10.11 1.07 -5.45
C HIS A 73 9.40 0.38 -6.61
N TYR A 74 8.43 1.05 -7.23
CA TYR A 74 7.79 0.54 -8.43
C TYR A 74 8.81 0.30 -9.55
N GLU A 75 9.69 1.25 -9.85
CA GLU A 75 10.67 1.11 -10.93
C GLU A 75 11.62 -0.08 -10.72
N GLU A 76 12.00 -0.37 -9.47
CA GLU A 76 12.81 -1.53 -9.11
C GLU A 76 12.04 -2.85 -9.24
N LEU A 77 10.74 -2.85 -8.95
CA LEU A 77 9.93 -4.05 -8.79
C LEU A 77 9.01 -4.35 -9.98
N LYS A 78 8.84 -3.43 -10.94
CA LYS A 78 7.86 -3.48 -12.06
C LYS A 78 7.94 -4.72 -12.94
N HIS A 79 9.02 -5.48 -12.88
CA HIS A 79 9.17 -6.73 -13.63
C HIS A 79 8.57 -7.95 -12.92
N THR A 80 8.13 -7.80 -11.67
CA THR A 80 7.45 -8.85 -10.89
C THR A 80 6.00 -8.95 -11.35
N ARG A 81 5.63 -10.10 -11.95
CA ARG A 81 4.31 -10.37 -12.54
C ARG A 81 3.75 -11.69 -12.02
N ASP A 82 3.57 -11.77 -10.72
CA ASP A 82 3.06 -12.96 -10.02
C ASP A 82 2.01 -12.59 -8.96
N ASP A 83 1.48 -13.60 -8.26
CA ASP A 83 0.48 -13.42 -7.21
C ASP A 83 1.10 -13.09 -5.83
N SER A 84 2.39 -12.75 -5.76
CA SER A 84 3.02 -12.30 -4.51
C SER A 84 2.51 -10.91 -4.11
N GLN A 85 2.73 -10.50 -2.85
CA GLN A 85 2.43 -9.15 -2.39
C GLN A 85 3.07 -8.07 -3.28
N ILE A 86 4.29 -8.32 -3.76
CA ILE A 86 5.01 -7.43 -4.66
C ILE A 86 4.31 -7.36 -6.02
N GLY A 87 3.96 -8.50 -6.62
CA GLY A 87 3.22 -8.53 -7.89
C GLY A 87 1.86 -7.82 -7.80
N ILE A 88 1.14 -8.00 -6.68
CA ILE A 88 -0.11 -7.30 -6.38
C ILE A 88 0.12 -5.78 -6.27
N PHE A 89 1.12 -5.35 -5.50
CA PHE A 89 1.48 -3.94 -5.39
C PHE A 89 1.74 -3.32 -6.77
N VAL A 90 2.55 -3.98 -7.59
CA VAL A 90 2.90 -3.46 -8.91
C VAL A 90 1.65 -3.28 -9.78
N MET A 91 0.74 -4.25 -9.81
CA MET A 91 -0.54 -4.13 -10.54
C MET A 91 -1.40 -2.97 -10.03
N VAL A 92 -1.49 -2.79 -8.70
CA VAL A 92 -2.25 -1.69 -8.09
C VAL A 92 -1.61 -0.35 -8.42
N TYR A 93 -0.29 -0.24 -8.35
CA TYR A 93 0.45 0.97 -8.70
C TYR A 93 0.23 1.37 -10.16
N GLU A 94 0.34 0.42 -11.09
CA GLU A 94 0.11 0.69 -12.51
C GLU A 94 -1.31 1.18 -12.79
N ASN A 95 -2.30 0.66 -12.07
CA ASN A 95 -3.69 1.11 -12.19
C ASN A 95 -3.85 2.55 -11.67
N VAL A 96 -3.36 2.82 -10.46
CA VAL A 96 -3.45 4.16 -9.83
C VAL A 96 -2.70 5.23 -10.65
N ALA A 97 -1.52 4.89 -11.17
CA ALA A 97 -0.71 5.80 -11.97
C ALA A 97 -1.18 5.95 -13.43
N GLY A 98 -2.22 5.22 -13.86
CA GLY A 98 -2.69 5.23 -15.25
C GLY A 98 -1.71 4.58 -16.24
N LEU A 99 -0.78 3.75 -15.75
CA LEU A 99 0.22 3.02 -16.55
C LEU A 99 -0.31 1.68 -17.08
N ALA A 100 -1.45 1.20 -16.59
CA ALA A 100 -2.09 -0.04 -17.01
C ALA A 100 -2.58 -0.07 -18.47
N GLY A 101 -2.27 0.95 -19.28
CA GLY A 101 -2.69 1.12 -20.69
C GLY A 101 -1.69 0.63 -21.75
N GLY A 102 -0.68 -0.16 -21.38
CA GLY A 102 0.36 -0.67 -22.29
C GLY A 102 0.03 -1.99 -22.99
N ALA A 103 -1.23 -2.25 -23.32
CA ALA A 103 -1.63 -3.30 -24.25
C ALA A 103 -2.40 -2.66 -25.41
N SER A 104 -1.64 -2.12 -26.37
CA SER A 104 -2.17 -1.80 -27.70
C SER A 104 -1.89 -2.98 -28.63
N ALA A 105 -2.90 -3.80 -28.89
CA ALA A 105 -3.09 -4.57 -30.13
C ALA A 105 -4.53 -5.08 -30.21
#